data_AF-A0A8B8NNU4-F1
#
_entry.id   AF-A0A8B8NNU4-F1
#
_cell.length_a   1.000
_cell.length_b   1.000
_cell.length_c   1.000
_cell.angle_alpha   90.00
_cell.angle_beta   90.00
_cell.angle_gamma   90.00
#
_symmetry.space_group_name_H-M   'P 1'
#
loop_
_entity.id
_entity.type
_entity.pdbx_description
1 polymer ?
#
loop_
_entity_poly.entity_id
_entity_poly.type
_entity_poly.pdbx_seq_one_letter_code
_entity_poly.pdbx_strand_id
1 'polypeptide(L)'
;MISYEQLEDKHQEVFLDIACFFISAEGTYPVIMWKDCGYFPTIAIRVLSQRSLIKIRDGNRFWMHNQVRDFGRYIVLQVYSRKFCGLWISEDALKLLEGKKRNEDAEALSLTSDGCNHSIASEELAALPNLRFLRVKGIDLFGNVENLLFESKMVFLGNYA
;
A
#
# COMPACT_ATOMS: atom_id res chain seq x y z
N MET A 1 4.07 -19.90 13.78
CA MET A 1 3.24 -19.27 12.74
C MET A 1 3.77 -19.71 11.39
N ILE A 2 3.39 -20.91 10.93
CA ILE A 2 4.06 -21.61 9.81
C ILE A 2 3.43 -21.23 8.44
N SER A 3 2.28 -20.56 8.44
CA SER A 3 1.45 -20.34 7.23
C SER A 3 1.96 -19.28 6.25
N TYR A 4 2.61 -18.21 6.75
CA TYR A 4 3.11 -17.10 5.90
C TYR A 4 4.45 -17.44 5.22
N GLU A 5 5.40 -18.01 5.96
CA GLU A 5 6.73 -18.37 5.44
C GLU A 5 6.66 -19.41 4.30
N GLN A 6 5.55 -20.16 4.22
CA GLN A 6 5.28 -21.13 3.17
C GLN A 6 4.52 -20.55 1.96
N LEU A 7 4.31 -19.23 1.91
CA LEU A 7 3.73 -18.56 0.75
C LEU A 7 4.86 -18.28 -0.25
N GLU A 8 4.54 -18.41 -1.53
CA GLU A 8 5.39 -17.89 -2.61
C GLU A 8 5.56 -16.37 -2.47
N ASP A 9 6.71 -15.85 -2.89
CA ASP A 9 7.09 -14.43 -2.75
C ASP A 9 5.97 -13.47 -3.17
N LYS A 10 5.30 -13.71 -4.31
CA LYS A 10 4.20 -12.85 -4.79
C LYS A 10 2.93 -12.95 -3.94
N HIS A 11 2.66 -14.11 -3.35
CA HIS A 11 1.54 -14.27 -2.41
C HIS A 11 1.84 -13.58 -1.07
N GLN A 12 3.11 -13.55 -0.65
CA GLN A 12 3.54 -12.76 0.50
C GLN A 12 3.32 -11.27 0.25
N GLU A 13 3.71 -10.74 -0.92
CA GLU A 13 3.47 -9.34 -1.29
C GLU A 13 1.97 -8.99 -1.22
N VAL A 14 1.09 -9.80 -1.82
CA VAL A 14 -0.37 -9.60 -1.75
C VAL A 14 -0.88 -9.62 -0.31
N PHE A 15 -0.37 -10.53 0.52
CA PHE A 15 -0.73 -10.60 1.94
C PHE A 15 -0.35 -9.31 2.68
N LEU A 16 0.88 -8.82 2.49
CA LEU A 16 1.36 -7.60 3.15
C LEU A 16 0.58 -6.36 2.66
N ASP A 17 0.31 -6.27 1.35
CA ASP A 17 -0.51 -5.21 0.77
C ASP A 17 -1.91 -5.15 1.41
N ILE A 18 -2.57 -6.30 1.59
CA ILE A 18 -3.87 -6.35 2.27
C ILE A 18 -3.74 -5.93 3.74
N ALA A 19 -2.78 -6.48 4.48
CA ALA A 19 -2.62 -6.22 5.91
C ALA A 19 -2.35 -4.72 6.22
N CYS A 20 -1.61 -4.06 5.33
CA CYS A 20 -1.25 -2.66 5.48
C CYS A 20 -2.32 -1.72 4.94
N PHE A 21 -2.87 -2.01 3.76
CA PHE A 21 -3.62 -1.03 2.99
C PHE A 21 -5.06 -1.45 2.73
N PHE A 22 -5.33 -2.67 2.31
CA PHE A 22 -6.63 -3.01 1.72
C PHE A 22 -7.64 -3.66 2.65
N ILE A 23 -7.43 -3.61 3.97
CA ILE A 23 -8.45 -4.02 4.93
C ILE A 23 -9.70 -3.16 4.77
N SER A 24 -10.85 -3.82 4.64
CA SER A 24 -12.17 -3.22 4.45
C SER A 24 -12.33 -2.40 3.16
N ALA A 25 -11.30 -2.32 2.32
CA ALA A 25 -11.36 -1.69 1.01
C ALA A 25 -12.01 -2.63 -0.01
N GLU A 26 -12.64 -2.06 -1.04
CA GLU A 26 -13.16 -2.82 -2.17
C GLU A 26 -12.00 -3.46 -2.96
N GLY A 27 -12.10 -4.76 -3.25
CA GLY A 27 -11.04 -5.54 -3.86
C GLY A 27 -10.79 -5.28 -5.35
N THR A 28 -11.60 -4.44 -6.01
CA THR A 28 -11.52 -4.19 -7.45
C THR A 28 -10.19 -3.53 -7.86
N TYR A 29 -9.81 -2.42 -7.21
CA TYR A 29 -8.56 -1.71 -7.52
C TYR A 29 -7.29 -2.51 -7.18
N PRO A 30 -7.17 -3.14 -6.00
CA PRO A 30 -6.00 -3.96 -5.66
C PRO A 30 -5.76 -5.10 -6.65
N VAL A 31 -6.82 -5.75 -7.13
CA VAL A 31 -6.71 -6.85 -8.10
C VAL A 31 -6.14 -6.37 -9.44
N ILE A 32 -6.54 -5.19 -9.92
CA ILE A 32 -5.99 -4.64 -11.17
C ILE A 32 -4.49 -4.33 -10.99
N MET A 33 -4.13 -3.65 -9.90
CA MET A 33 -2.75 -3.31 -9.57
C MET A 33 -1.86 -4.57 -9.49
N TRP A 34 -2.28 -5.57 -8.72
CA TRP A 34 -1.55 -6.83 -8.61
C TRP A 34 -1.40 -7.57 -9.94
N LYS A 35 -2.41 -7.47 -10.83
CA LYS A 35 -2.30 -8.06 -12.17
C LYS A 35 -1.22 -7.35 -12.99
N ASP A 36 -1.16 -6.02 -12.95
CA ASP A 36 -0.16 -5.23 -13.66
C ASP A 36 1.26 -5.42 -13.12
N CYS A 37 1.39 -5.73 -11.82
CA CYS A 37 2.65 -6.10 -11.19
C CYS A 37 3.05 -7.58 -11.43
N GLY A 38 2.21 -8.38 -12.09
CA GLY A 38 2.47 -9.80 -12.34
C GLY A 38 2.33 -10.68 -11.09
N TYR A 39 1.47 -10.33 -10.13
CA TYR A 39 1.30 -11.04 -8.86
C TYR A 39 0.24 -12.14 -8.91
N PHE A 40 -0.41 -12.34 -10.06
CA PHE A 40 -1.46 -13.36 -10.26
C PHE A 40 -2.55 -13.33 -9.17
N PRO A 41 -3.24 -12.19 -8.99
CA PRO A 41 -4.08 -11.92 -7.82
C PRO A 41 -5.16 -12.98 -7.58
N THR A 42 -5.74 -13.56 -8.63
CA THR A 42 -6.75 -14.62 -8.50
C THR A 42 -6.19 -15.85 -7.77
N ILE A 43 -4.95 -16.24 -8.06
CA ILE A 43 -4.28 -17.38 -7.42
C ILE A 43 -3.89 -16.99 -5.99
N ALA A 44 -3.29 -15.81 -5.82
CA ALA A 44 -2.89 -15.29 -4.53
C ALA A 44 -4.05 -15.25 -3.53
N ILE A 45 -5.16 -14.60 -3.92
CA ILE A 45 -6.37 -14.48 -3.10
C ILE A 45 -6.93 -15.85 -2.74
N ARG A 46 -6.96 -16.79 -3.69
CA ARG A 46 -7.44 -18.16 -3.45
C ARG A 46 -6.58 -18.87 -2.40
N VAL A 47 -5.25 -18.81 -2.54
CA VAL A 47 -4.30 -19.44 -1.60
C VAL A 47 -4.42 -18.81 -0.20
N LEU A 48 -4.45 -17.48 -0.11
CA LEU A 48 -4.60 -16.77 1.15
C LEU A 48 -5.94 -17.09 1.83
N SER A 49 -7.02 -17.23 1.07
CA SER A 49 -8.32 -17.62 1.59
C SER A 49 -8.35 -19.06 2.08
N GLN A 50 -7.79 -20.01 1.32
CA GLN A 50 -7.67 -21.42 1.72
C GLN A 50 -6.85 -21.60 2.99
N ARG A 51 -5.82 -20.76 3.19
CA ARG A 51 -5.01 -20.73 4.41
C ARG A 51 -5.62 -19.92 5.55
N SER A 52 -6.86 -19.44 5.40
CA SER A 52 -7.56 -18.60 6.38
C SER A 52 -6.81 -17.31 6.77
N LEU A 53 -5.91 -16.83 5.90
CA LEU A 53 -5.17 -15.59 6.10
C LEU A 53 -6.02 -14.37 5.73
N ILE A 54 -6.98 -14.53 4.82
CA ILE A 54 -7.97 -13.52 4.45
C ILE A 54 -9.37 -14.14 4.36
N LYS A 55 -10.39 -13.28 4.43
CA LYS A 55 -11.77 -13.55 4.01
C LYS A 55 -12.23 -12.44 3.09
N ILE A 56 -13.09 -12.77 2.13
CA ILE A 56 -13.82 -11.78 1.33
C ILE A 56 -15.21 -11.66 1.94
N ARG A 57 -15.60 -10.44 2.31
CA ARG A 57 -16.92 -10.12 2.85
C ARG A 57 -17.76 -9.36 1.81
N ASP A 58 -18.97 -9.00 2.22
CA ASP A 58 -19.92 -8.24 1.40
C ASP A 58 -19.26 -7.03 0.72
N GLY A 59 -19.63 -6.79 -0.54
CA GLY A 59 -19.04 -5.74 -1.35
C GLY A 59 -17.59 -6.00 -1.78
N ASN A 60 -17.19 -7.28 -1.89
CA ASN A 60 -15.85 -7.69 -2.31
C ASN A 60 -14.72 -7.09 -1.43
N ARG A 61 -14.98 -6.99 -0.13
CA ARG A 61 -14.04 -6.35 0.81
C ARG A 61 -13.13 -7.36 1.46
N PHE A 62 -11.83 -7.08 1.50
CA PHE A 62 -10.87 -7.92 2.20
C PHE A 62 -11.01 -7.76 3.71
N TRP A 63 -10.96 -8.89 4.41
CA TRP A 63 -10.97 -8.93 5.86
C TRP A 63 -9.89 -9.87 6.38
N MET A 64 -9.20 -9.45 7.43
CA MET A 64 -8.21 -10.25 8.15
C MET A 64 -8.58 -10.29 9.64
N HIS A 65 -8.27 -11.41 10.30
CA HIS A 65 -8.27 -11.45 11.75
C HIS A 65 -7.24 -10.45 12.29
N ASN A 66 -7.55 -9.76 13.39
CA ASN A 66 -6.65 -8.73 13.97
C ASN A 66 -5.22 -9.25 14.16
N GLN A 67 -5.06 -10.45 14.71
CA GLN A 67 -3.73 -11.06 14.92
C GLN A 67 -2.96 -11.29 13.61
N VAL A 68 -3.65 -11.68 12.54
CA VAL A 68 -3.04 -11.92 11.22
C VAL A 68 -2.63 -10.60 10.57
N ARG A 69 -3.50 -9.58 10.66
CA ARG A 69 -3.19 -8.21 10.23
C ARG A 69 -1.97 -7.66 10.97
N ASP A 70 -1.99 -7.73 12.29
CA ASP A 70 -0.95 -7.13 13.13
C ASP A 70 0.40 -7.83 12.90
N PHE A 71 0.38 -9.14 12.61
CA PHE A 71 1.55 -9.87 12.15
C PHE A 71 2.07 -9.39 10.79
N GLY A 72 1.22 -9.21 9.79
CA GLY A 72 1.64 -8.68 8.49
C GLY A 72 2.26 -7.28 8.61
N ARG A 73 1.67 -6.41 9.43
CA ARG A 73 2.21 -5.08 9.74
C ARG A 73 3.56 -5.16 10.45
N TYR A 74 3.69 -6.09 11.39
CA TYR A 74 4.96 -6.33 12.07
C TYR A 74 6.07 -6.76 11.09
N ILE A 75 5.76 -7.67 10.15
CA ILE A 75 6.72 -8.07 9.11
C ILE A 75 7.17 -6.87 8.27
N VAL A 76 6.22 -6.04 7.83
CA VAL A 76 6.53 -4.83 7.06
C VAL A 76 7.48 -3.91 7.84
N LEU A 77 7.20 -3.69 9.13
CA LEU A 77 8.02 -2.84 10.00
C LEU A 77 9.44 -3.39 10.21
N GLN A 78 9.60 -4.70 10.37
CA GLN A 78 10.89 -5.31 10.72
C GLN A 78 11.76 -5.66 9.52
N VAL A 79 11.15 -6.20 8.45
CA VAL A 79 11.87 -6.81 7.32
C VAL A 79 11.90 -5.89 6.12
N TYR A 80 10.83 -5.12 5.91
CA TYR A 80 10.61 -4.36 4.68
C TYR A 80 10.62 -2.84 4.90
N SER A 81 11.23 -2.36 5.98
CA SER A 81 11.25 -0.94 6.37
C SER A 81 11.65 0.04 5.24
N ARG A 82 12.39 -0.44 4.22
CA ARG A 82 12.74 0.33 3.02
C ARG A 82 11.82 0.15 1.81
N LYS A 83 11.31 -1.07 1.55
CA LYS A 83 10.44 -1.40 0.40
C LYS A 83 9.01 -0.92 0.60
N PHE A 84 8.49 -1.21 1.78
CA PHE A 84 7.26 -0.67 2.28
C PHE A 84 7.67 0.43 3.23
N CYS A 85 7.98 1.61 2.69
CA CYS A 85 8.11 2.79 3.51
C CYS A 85 6.72 3.09 4.07
N GLY A 86 6.37 2.36 5.13
CA GLY A 86 5.29 2.63 6.05
C GLY A 86 5.65 3.89 6.80
N LEU A 87 5.63 5.00 6.08
CA LEU A 87 5.57 6.34 6.62
C LEU A 87 4.17 6.50 7.21
N TRP A 88 3.85 5.73 8.23
CA TRP A 88 2.68 5.99 9.07
C TRP A 88 2.95 7.31 9.77
N ILE A 89 2.69 8.43 9.09
CA ILE A 89 2.88 9.82 9.53
C ILE A 89 3.96 9.95 10.61
N SER A 90 5.19 10.05 10.17
CA SER A 90 6.26 10.60 10.98
C SER A 90 6.94 11.62 10.09
N GLU A 91 7.42 12.73 10.65
CA GLU A 91 8.10 13.82 9.94
C GLU A 91 9.07 13.35 8.83
N ASP A 92 9.62 12.13 8.96
CA ASP A 92 10.44 11.45 7.96
C ASP A 92 9.78 11.32 6.57
N ALA A 93 8.44 11.23 6.51
CA ALA A 93 7.68 11.13 5.26
C ALA A 93 7.74 12.44 4.47
N LEU A 94 7.48 13.53 5.20
CA LEU A 94 7.50 14.87 4.66
C LEU A 94 8.93 15.28 4.35
N LYS A 95 9.89 14.98 5.23
CA LYS A 95 11.33 15.20 4.98
C LYS A 95 11.82 14.47 3.73
N LEU A 96 11.33 13.26 3.46
CA LEU A 96 11.67 12.49 2.26
C LEU A 96 11.17 13.16 0.98
N LEU A 97 9.94 13.71 1.01
CA LEU A 97 9.34 14.45 -0.11
C LEU A 97 9.98 15.84 -0.28
N GLU A 98 10.17 16.58 0.80
CA GLU A 98 10.80 17.92 0.84
C GLU A 98 12.23 17.89 0.29
N GLY A 99 12.99 16.83 0.61
CA GLY A 99 14.35 16.65 0.13
C GLY A 99 14.45 16.42 -1.38
N LYS A 100 13.32 16.16 -2.07
CA LYS A 100 13.23 15.78 -3.50
C LYS A 100 14.25 14.73 -3.91
N LYS A 101 14.67 13.89 -2.95
CA LYS A 101 15.71 12.91 -3.17
C LYS A 101 15.06 11.70 -3.79
N ARG A 102 15.49 11.38 -5.01
CA ARG A 102 15.02 10.19 -5.72
C ARG A 102 15.17 8.95 -4.86
N ASN A 103 14.08 8.21 -4.66
CA ASN A 103 14.05 6.98 -3.88
C ASN A 103 13.33 5.89 -4.68
N GLU A 104 14.13 4.94 -5.16
CA GLU A 104 13.66 3.81 -5.98
C GLU A 104 13.20 2.63 -5.12
N ASP A 105 13.56 2.60 -3.83
CA ASP A 105 13.13 1.55 -2.92
C ASP A 105 11.68 1.76 -2.45
N ALA A 106 11.18 3.00 -2.49
CA ALA A 106 9.84 3.33 -2.05
C ALA A 106 8.76 2.86 -3.04
N GLU A 107 8.03 1.81 -2.67
CA GLU A 107 6.93 1.28 -3.50
C GLU A 107 5.54 1.67 -2.98
N ALA A 108 5.43 2.08 -1.71
CA ALA A 108 4.18 2.49 -1.10
C ALA A 108 4.36 3.70 -0.19
N LEU A 109 3.41 4.64 -0.25
CA LEU A 109 3.38 5.85 0.56
C LEU A 109 1.98 6.01 1.16
N SER A 110 1.93 6.24 2.47
CA SER A 110 0.69 6.56 3.16
C SER A 110 0.89 7.85 3.91
N LEU A 111 0.05 8.85 3.65
CA LEU A 111 0.12 10.16 4.24
C LEU A 111 -1.20 10.43 4.92
N THR A 112 -1.13 10.95 6.13
CA THR A 112 -2.33 11.32 6.88
C THR A 112 -1.97 12.59 7.63
N SER A 113 -2.89 13.55 7.66
CA SER A 113 -2.64 14.82 8.36
C SER A 113 -2.53 14.58 9.86
N ASP A 114 -1.57 15.26 10.47
CA ASP A 114 -1.40 15.39 11.91
C ASP A 114 -2.20 16.57 12.50
N GLY A 115 -3.04 17.22 11.69
CA GLY A 115 -3.77 18.44 12.03
C GLY A 115 -3.13 19.71 11.45
N CYS A 116 -1.95 19.62 10.83
CA CYS A 116 -1.36 20.71 10.06
C CYS A 116 -1.77 20.67 8.59
N ASN A 117 -1.84 21.85 7.97
CA ASN A 117 -2.04 22.00 6.54
C ASN A 117 -0.76 21.61 5.80
N HIS A 118 -0.64 20.35 5.45
CA HIS A 118 0.39 19.86 4.54
C HIS A 118 -0.13 19.84 3.11
N SER A 119 0.73 20.27 2.21
CA SER A 119 0.49 20.34 0.78
C SER A 119 1.58 19.54 0.06
N ILE A 120 1.22 18.54 -0.75
CA ILE A 120 2.19 17.79 -1.56
C ILE A 120 1.96 18.05 -3.05
N ALA A 121 3.04 18.43 -3.72
CA ALA A 121 3.08 18.66 -5.16
C ALA A 121 3.36 17.36 -5.93
N SER A 122 2.80 17.27 -7.14
CA SER A 122 3.05 16.15 -8.07
C SER A 122 4.55 15.83 -8.26
N GLU A 123 5.38 16.87 -8.34
CA GLU A 123 6.82 16.77 -8.56
C GLU A 123 7.56 16.08 -7.40
N GLU A 124 7.00 16.12 -6.19
CA GLU A 124 7.55 15.43 -5.03
C GLU A 124 7.28 13.92 -5.10
N LEU A 125 6.13 13.53 -5.64
CA LEU A 125 5.80 12.13 -5.91
C LEU A 125 6.61 11.57 -7.09
N ALA A 126 6.98 12.41 -8.06
CA ALA A 126 7.85 12.01 -9.17
C ALA A 126 9.26 11.58 -8.73
N ALA A 127 9.68 11.93 -7.51
CA ALA A 127 10.92 11.43 -6.91
C ALA A 127 10.84 9.94 -6.49
N LEU A 128 9.66 9.33 -6.55
CA LEU A 128 9.38 7.95 -6.15
C LEU A 128 8.96 7.12 -7.37
N PRO A 129 9.88 6.78 -8.28
CA PRO A 129 9.54 6.21 -9.59
C PRO A 129 8.91 4.82 -9.53
N ASN A 130 9.08 4.09 -8.42
CA ASN A 130 8.52 2.75 -8.22
C ASN A 130 7.26 2.75 -7.33
N LEU A 131 6.71 3.93 -7.05
CA LEU A 131 5.54 4.08 -6.20
C LEU A 131 4.31 3.47 -6.88
N ARG A 132 3.82 2.34 -6.34
CA ARG A 132 2.59 1.66 -6.78
C ARG A 132 1.38 1.99 -5.91
N PHE A 133 1.61 2.53 -4.71
CA PHE A 133 0.55 2.80 -3.74
C PHE A 133 0.69 4.19 -3.12
N LEU A 134 -0.40 4.96 -3.16
CA LEU A 134 -0.51 6.24 -2.48
C LEU A 134 -1.84 6.32 -1.70
N ARG A 135 -1.75 6.41 -0.39
CA ARG A 135 -2.87 6.79 0.48
C ARG A 135 -2.66 8.20 0.96
N VAL A 136 -3.69 9.04 0.85
CA VAL A 136 -3.65 10.41 1.37
C VAL A 136 -4.94 10.67 2.13
N LYS A 137 -4.81 11.02 3.41
CA LYS A 137 -5.95 11.32 4.29
C LYS A 137 -5.80 12.71 4.90
N GLY A 138 -6.71 13.61 4.54
CA GLY A 138 -6.72 14.99 5.07
C GLY A 138 -5.53 15.87 4.66
N ILE A 139 -4.83 15.51 3.57
CA ILE A 139 -3.74 16.29 2.97
C ILE A 139 -4.15 16.59 1.53
N ASP A 140 -3.91 17.82 1.09
CA ASP A 140 -4.22 18.24 -0.26
C ASP A 140 -3.07 17.90 -1.21
N LEU A 141 -3.43 17.40 -2.40
CA LEU A 141 -2.52 17.17 -3.51
C LEU A 141 -2.78 18.24 -4.58
N PHE A 142 -1.71 18.80 -5.16
CA PHE A 142 -1.82 19.82 -6.23
C PHE A 142 -0.79 19.58 -7.31
N GLY A 143 -1.04 20.18 -8.47
CA GLY A 143 -0.29 19.92 -9.69
C GLY A 143 -0.93 18.81 -10.53
N ASN A 144 -0.15 18.19 -11.41
CA ASN A 144 -0.67 17.24 -12.39
C ASN A 144 -0.71 15.81 -11.82
N VAL A 145 -1.51 15.63 -10.77
CA VAL A 145 -1.64 14.37 -10.03
C VAL A 145 -2.27 13.28 -10.89
N GLU A 146 -3.21 13.64 -11.78
CA GLU A 146 -3.86 12.67 -12.68
C GLU A 146 -2.85 12.00 -13.61
N ASN A 147 -1.96 12.77 -14.25
CA ASN A 147 -0.94 12.18 -15.12
C ASN A 147 -0.01 11.23 -14.35
N LEU A 148 0.36 11.58 -13.12
CA LEU A 148 1.17 10.68 -12.30
C LEU A 148 0.44 9.38 -11.97
N LEU A 149 -0.84 9.45 -11.62
CA LEU A 149 -1.65 8.25 -11.34
C LEU A 149 -1.75 7.33 -12.56
N PHE A 150 -1.96 7.91 -13.75
CA PHE A 150 -2.06 7.16 -15.00
C PHE A 150 -0.70 6.59 -15.45
N GLU A 151 0.40 7.35 -15.36
CA GLU A 151 1.71 6.91 -15.82
C GLU A 151 2.39 5.91 -14.88
N SER A 152 2.20 6.06 -13.57
CA SER A 152 2.83 5.20 -12.54
C SER A 152 2.03 3.93 -12.21
N LYS A 153 0.82 3.76 -12.78
CA LYS A 153 -0.12 2.68 -12.41
C LYS A 153 -0.42 2.62 -10.92
N MET A 154 -0.36 3.78 -10.26
CA MET A 154 -0.48 3.90 -8.81
C MET A 154 -1.94 3.85 -8.38
N VAL A 155 -2.22 3.09 -7.33
CA VAL A 155 -3.55 3.10 -6.70
C VAL A 155 -3.62 4.24 -5.69
N PHE A 156 -4.54 5.18 -5.92
CA PHE A 156 -4.90 6.22 -4.97
C PHE A 156 -6.06 5.79 -4.08
N LEU A 157 -5.85 5.81 -2.77
CA LEU A 157 -6.92 5.66 -1.78
C LEU A 157 -7.18 7.01 -1.11
N GLY A 158 -8.24 7.68 -1.54
CA GLY A 158 -8.80 8.87 -0.87
C GLY A 158 -9.50 8.51 0.45
N ASN A 159 -10.16 9.50 1.08
CA ASN A 159 -10.76 9.49 2.42
C ASN A 159 -11.86 8.42 2.71
N TYR A 160 -11.95 7.32 1.97
CA TYR A 160 -12.88 6.22 2.22
C TYR A 160 -12.19 5.09 3.01
N ALA A 161 -11.98 5.35 4.31
CA ALA A 161 -11.76 4.32 5.34
C ALA A 161 -12.23 4.83 6.71
#